data_AF-A0A8R1IIH5-F1
#
_entry.id   AF-A0A8R1IIH5-F1
#
_cell.length_a   1.000
_cell.length_b   1.000
_cell.length_c   1.000
_cell.angle_alpha   90.00
_cell.angle_beta   90.00
_cell.angle_gamma   90.00
#
_symmetry.space_group_name_H-M   'P 1'
#
loop_
_entity.id
_entity.type
_entity.pdbx_description
1 polymer ?
#
loop_
_entity_poly.entity_id
_entity_poly.type
_entity_poly.pdbx_seq_one_letter_code
_entity_poly.pdbx_strand_id
1 'polypeptide(L)'
;MTSTTKFVIEHELEDENGQDGGHKNGFIDEAVLDEDMDTDHFEKGHEARKREDEVRLKRIEQEFRTYGKVSLNAVKIMIEPIREGFAQKEHLIVEQENKIVELHQKIEDLTARLSDLQEKALFNSSSDNEDVKAIQEFMMMNGIGTVKDIEDILDECSKNRRNLFETKELLQMSMSEENKLSGRLLELRAQNTDLRRKIDTKDKEMESMRRNLEQVGMKINAERLNKNSEKRQAVGYENDCFQDTKSRSASRFLQDGWRRTHSLRDAQVDQIENPRGENQDTDQALEEVFNREGTQDSGRYRERSSPFQSELSLLSQL
;
A
#
# COMPACT_ATOMS: atom_id res chain seq x y z
N MET A 1 -14.68 -5.64 -24.81
CA MET A 1 -15.70 -5.79 -25.86
C MET A 1 -17.03 -5.98 -25.15
N THR A 2 -17.92 -5.00 -25.21
CA THR A 2 -19.29 -5.14 -24.69
C THR A 2 -20.04 -6.03 -25.67
N SER A 3 -20.31 -7.27 -25.27
CA SER A 3 -21.07 -8.21 -26.08
C SER A 3 -22.54 -7.81 -26.01
N THR A 4 -23.01 -7.06 -27.00
CA THR A 4 -24.43 -6.73 -27.15
C THR A 4 -25.15 -7.97 -27.67
N THR A 5 -25.93 -8.64 -26.83
CA THR A 5 -26.75 -9.79 -27.24
C THR A 5 -27.87 -9.26 -28.14
N LYS A 6 -27.78 -9.54 -29.44
CA LYS A 6 -28.78 -9.08 -30.41
C LYS A 6 -29.91 -10.11 -30.52
N PHE A 7 -31.11 -9.74 -30.09
CA PHE A 7 -32.31 -10.53 -30.25
C PHE A 7 -32.84 -10.38 -31.70
N VAL A 8 -33.06 -11.52 -32.37
CA VAL A 8 -33.74 -11.58 -33.67
C VAL A 8 -35.09 -12.26 -33.44
N ILE A 9 -36.19 -11.52 -33.60
CA ILE A 9 -37.54 -12.08 -33.56
C ILE A 9 -38.03 -12.16 -35.01
N GLU A 10 -38.21 -13.39 -35.49
CA GLU A 10 -38.84 -13.66 -36.79
C GLU A 10 -40.37 -13.66 -36.58
N HIS A 11 -41.06 -12.70 -37.18
CA HIS A 11 -42.52 -12.68 -37.24
C HIS A 11 -42.98 -13.07 -38.65
N GLU A 12 -43.65 -14.22 -38.78
CA GLU A 12 -44.50 -14.53 -39.92
C GLU A 12 -45.80 -13.73 -39.76
N LEU A 13 -45.92 -12.63 -40.48
CA LEU A 13 -47.20 -11.94 -40.65
C LEU A 13 -47.88 -12.53 -41.89
N GLU A 14 -48.71 -13.55 -41.71
CA GLU A 14 -49.70 -13.91 -42.73
C GLU A 14 -50.77 -12.81 -42.74
N ASP A 15 -50.81 -12.01 -43.80
CA ASP A 15 -51.98 -11.20 -44.10
C ASP A 15 -53.08 -12.08 -44.70
N GLU A 16 -54.34 -11.81 -44.35
CA GLU A 16 -55.53 -12.58 -44.80
C GLU A 16 -55.74 -12.58 -46.34
N ASN A 17 -54.80 -12.06 -47.12
CA ASN A 17 -54.81 -12.03 -48.58
C ASN A 17 -53.69 -12.84 -49.26
N GLY A 18 -52.88 -13.59 -48.51
CA GLY A 18 -51.93 -14.55 -49.10
C GLY A 18 -50.86 -13.91 -50.00
N GLN A 19 -50.39 -12.72 -49.65
CA GLN A 19 -49.19 -12.14 -50.27
C GLN A 19 -48.04 -12.19 -49.27
N ASP A 20 -46.92 -12.75 -49.71
CA ASP A 20 -45.67 -12.89 -48.93
C ASP A 20 -45.22 -11.52 -48.36
N GLY A 21 -45.62 -11.28 -47.11
CA GLY A 21 -45.36 -10.06 -46.36
C GLY A 21 -43.90 -10.04 -45.96
N GLY A 22 -43.06 -9.42 -46.79
CA GLY A 22 -41.61 -9.38 -46.62
C GLY A 22 -41.14 -9.16 -45.18
N HIS A 23 -40.21 -10.03 -44.76
CA HIS A 23 -39.59 -10.05 -43.45
C HIS A 23 -39.08 -8.66 -43.02
N LYS A 24 -39.72 -8.08 -42.00
CA LYS A 24 -39.19 -6.92 -41.29
C LYS A 24 -38.61 -7.38 -39.97
N ASN A 25 -37.30 -7.55 -39.93
CA ASN A 25 -36.56 -7.76 -38.68
C ASN A 25 -36.66 -6.48 -37.85
N GLY A 26 -37.58 -6.46 -36.88
CA GLY A 26 -37.63 -5.43 -35.85
C GLY A 26 -36.64 -5.78 -34.74
N PHE A 27 -35.59 -4.98 -34.58
CA PHE A 27 -34.67 -5.13 -33.46
C PHE A 27 -35.31 -4.48 -32.22
N ILE A 28 -35.40 -5.21 -31.11
CA ILE A 28 -35.73 -4.65 -29.80
C ILE A 28 -34.41 -4.46 -29.07
N ASP A 29 -34.09 -3.21 -28.73
CA ASP A 29 -32.90 -2.87 -27.94
C ASP A 29 -33.13 -3.29 -26.48
N GLU A 30 -32.16 -4.02 -25.91
CA GLU A 30 -32.15 -4.52 -24.53
C GLU A 30 -32.35 -3.39 -23.50
N ALA A 31 -31.90 -2.17 -23.82
CA ALA A 31 -32.09 -0.97 -23.00
C ALA A 31 -33.57 -0.58 -22.77
N VAL A 32 -34.51 -1.07 -23.59
CA VAL A 32 -35.94 -0.79 -23.43
C VAL A 32 -36.59 -1.71 -22.39
N LEU A 33 -35.93 -2.81 -22.02
CA LEU A 33 -36.45 -3.81 -21.08
C LEU A 33 -35.93 -3.63 -19.65
N ASP A 34 -34.84 -2.87 -19.45
CA ASP A 34 -34.19 -2.65 -18.14
C ASP A 34 -34.78 -1.47 -17.34
N GLU A 35 -35.71 -0.70 -17.92
CA GLU A 35 -36.43 0.34 -17.16
C GLU A 35 -37.55 -0.30 -16.34
N ASP A 36 -37.35 -0.35 -15.02
CA ASP A 36 -38.38 -0.75 -14.04
C ASP A 36 -39.70 -0.04 -14.38
N MET A 37 -40.74 -0.80 -14.71
CA MET A 37 -42.01 -0.20 -15.10
C MET A 37 -42.68 0.47 -13.89
N ASP A 38 -42.64 1.80 -13.84
CA ASP A 38 -43.26 2.59 -12.77
C ASP A 38 -44.78 2.62 -12.90
N THR A 39 -45.45 1.64 -12.31
CA THR A 39 -46.92 1.55 -12.28
C THR A 39 -47.57 2.70 -11.52
N ASP A 40 -46.87 3.33 -10.57
CA ASP A 40 -47.39 4.46 -9.79
C ASP A 40 -47.50 5.73 -10.66
N HIS A 41 -46.71 5.81 -11.74
CA HIS A 41 -46.80 6.89 -12.73
C HIS A 41 -48.12 6.83 -13.52
N PHE A 42 -48.64 5.64 -13.83
CA PHE A 42 -49.91 5.51 -14.57
C PHE A 42 -51.12 5.94 -13.72
N GLU A 43 -51.17 5.56 -12.44
CA GLU A 43 -52.27 5.95 -11.54
C GLU A 43 -52.31 7.47 -11.34
N LYS A 44 -51.14 8.10 -11.07
CA LYS A 44 -51.01 9.56 -10.98
C LYS A 44 -51.35 10.25 -12.30
N GLY A 45 -50.97 9.64 -13.43
CA GLY A 45 -51.29 10.11 -14.77
C GLY A 45 -52.79 10.15 -15.05
N HIS A 46 -53.51 9.08 -14.71
CA HIS A 46 -54.96 8.98 -14.84
C HIS A 46 -55.69 10.04 -13.99
N GLU A 47 -55.27 10.26 -12.74
CA GLU A 47 -55.86 11.31 -11.90
C GLU A 47 -55.61 12.72 -12.45
N ALA A 48 -54.43 12.97 -13.02
CA ALA A 48 -54.08 14.24 -13.64
C ALA A 48 -54.94 14.50 -14.89
N ARG A 49 -55.09 13.50 -15.78
CA ARG A 49 -55.94 13.59 -16.98
C ARG A 49 -57.40 13.87 -16.62
N LYS A 50 -57.96 13.17 -15.63
CA LYS A 50 -59.31 13.43 -15.13
C LYS A 50 -59.48 14.87 -14.61
N ARG A 51 -58.50 15.39 -13.86
CA ARG A 51 -58.53 16.79 -13.38
C ARG A 51 -58.44 17.79 -14.54
N GLU A 52 -57.59 17.53 -15.52
CA GLU A 52 -57.44 18.39 -16.69
C GLU A 52 -58.73 18.42 -17.51
N ASP A 53 -59.33 17.26 -17.79
CA ASP A 53 -60.58 17.15 -18.54
C ASP A 53 -61.75 17.84 -17.83
N GLU A 54 -61.83 17.76 -16.49
CA GLU A 54 -62.82 18.50 -15.70
C GLU A 54 -62.62 20.04 -15.82
N VAL A 55 -61.36 20.52 -15.82
CA VAL A 55 -61.05 21.94 -16.02
C VAL A 55 -61.41 22.38 -17.45
N ARG A 56 -61.11 21.55 -18.45
CA ARG A 56 -61.46 21.81 -19.86
C ARG A 56 -62.98 21.87 -20.03
N LEU A 57 -63.71 20.95 -19.40
CA LEU A 57 -65.17 20.92 -19.44
C LEU A 57 -65.78 22.18 -18.83
N LYS A 58 -65.27 22.63 -17.67
CA LYS A 58 -65.70 23.89 -17.03
C LYS A 58 -65.42 25.12 -17.90
N ARG A 59 -64.28 25.14 -18.60
CA ARG A 59 -63.96 26.23 -19.55
C ARG A 59 -64.95 26.26 -20.71
N ILE A 60 -65.21 25.10 -21.33
CA ILE A 60 -66.19 24.96 -22.42
C ILE A 60 -67.58 25.42 -21.94
N GLU A 61 -68.00 25.00 -20.75
CA GLU A 61 -69.25 25.43 -20.13
C GLU A 61 -69.33 26.96 -19.97
N GLN A 62 -68.26 27.58 -19.48
CA GLN A 62 -68.19 29.02 -19.31
C GLN A 62 -68.22 29.78 -20.64
N GLU A 63 -67.57 29.27 -21.68
CA GLU A 63 -67.55 29.88 -23.02
C GLU A 63 -68.94 29.85 -23.66
N PHE A 64 -69.66 28.72 -23.59
CA PHE A 64 -71.05 28.63 -24.06
C PHE A 64 -72.00 29.59 -23.34
N ARG A 65 -71.79 29.82 -22.04
CA ARG A 65 -72.58 30.79 -21.28
C ARG A 65 -72.24 32.24 -21.63
N THR A 66 -70.95 32.56 -21.72
CA THR A 66 -70.48 33.94 -21.86
C THR A 66 -70.65 34.45 -23.29
N TYR A 67 -70.23 33.67 -24.28
CA TYR A 67 -70.23 34.08 -25.68
C TYR A 67 -71.43 33.52 -26.44
N GLY A 68 -71.81 32.27 -26.16
CA GLY A 68 -72.96 31.63 -26.80
C GLY A 68 -74.31 32.09 -26.26
N LYS A 69 -74.35 32.74 -25.08
CA LYS A 69 -75.59 33.16 -24.37
C LYS A 69 -76.60 32.01 -24.22
N VAL A 70 -76.12 30.79 -24.09
CA VAL A 70 -76.94 29.58 -24.02
C VAL A 70 -77.45 29.38 -22.57
N SER A 71 -78.70 28.95 -22.43
CA SER A 71 -79.27 28.61 -21.11
C SER A 71 -78.58 27.40 -20.47
N LEU A 72 -78.54 27.36 -19.14
CA LEU A 72 -77.85 26.30 -18.39
C LEU A 72 -78.24 24.89 -18.83
N ASN A 73 -79.54 24.63 -19.03
CA ASN A 73 -80.02 23.31 -19.44
C ASN A 73 -79.58 22.93 -20.85
N ALA A 74 -79.55 23.88 -21.79
CA ALA A 74 -79.08 23.63 -23.14
C ALA A 74 -77.55 23.39 -23.16
N VAL A 75 -76.78 24.12 -22.35
CA VAL A 75 -75.33 23.87 -22.19
C VAL A 75 -75.06 22.46 -21.66
N LYS A 76 -75.81 22.01 -20.63
CA LYS A 76 -75.67 20.64 -20.11
C LYS A 76 -75.88 19.58 -21.19
N ILE A 77 -76.95 19.72 -22.00
CA ILE A 77 -77.24 18.79 -23.09
C ILE A 77 -76.12 18.78 -24.14
N MET A 78 -75.52 19.93 -24.45
CA MET A 78 -74.45 20.02 -25.45
C MET A 78 -73.09 19.53 -24.95
N ILE A 79 -72.83 19.59 -23.64
CA ILE A 79 -71.57 19.17 -23.04
C ILE A 79 -71.55 17.69 -22.70
N GLU A 80 -72.71 17.07 -22.48
CA GLU A 80 -72.79 15.66 -22.11
C GLU A 80 -72.07 14.71 -23.10
N PRO A 81 -72.21 14.87 -24.44
CA PRO A 81 -71.45 14.05 -25.40
C PRO A 81 -69.92 14.25 -25.31
N ILE A 82 -69.46 15.45 -24.93
CA ILE A 82 -68.04 15.75 -24.76
C ILE A 82 -67.51 15.07 -23.49
N ARG A 83 -68.28 15.13 -22.40
CA ARG A 83 -67.98 14.44 -21.13
C ARG A 83 -67.89 12.93 -21.35
N GLU A 84 -68.84 12.36 -22.08
CA GLU A 84 -68.86 10.94 -22.42
C GLU A 84 -67.65 10.57 -23.29
N GLY A 85 -67.29 11.39 -24.28
CA GLY A 85 -66.10 11.19 -25.10
C GLY A 85 -64.79 11.18 -24.31
N PHE A 86 -64.64 12.06 -23.30
CA PHE A 86 -63.49 12.02 -22.39
C PHE A 86 -63.46 10.75 -21.54
N ALA A 87 -64.61 10.32 -21.01
CA ALA A 87 -64.71 9.08 -20.23
C ALA A 87 -64.34 7.84 -21.06
N GLN A 88 -64.82 7.75 -22.31
CA GLN A 88 -64.50 6.65 -23.22
C GLN A 88 -63.01 6.61 -23.59
N LYS A 89 -62.41 7.78 -23.85
CA LYS A 89 -60.97 7.89 -24.12
C LYS A 89 -60.14 7.41 -22.93
N GLU A 90 -60.48 7.84 -21.71
CA GLU A 90 -59.74 7.44 -20.52
C GLU A 90 -59.88 5.94 -20.25
N HIS A 91 -61.07 5.37 -20.48
CA HIS A 91 -61.26 3.91 -20.38
C HIS A 91 -60.32 3.15 -21.31
N LEU A 92 -60.22 3.58 -22.58
CA LEU A 92 -59.34 2.94 -23.56
C LEU A 92 -57.86 3.06 -23.18
N ILE A 93 -57.46 4.22 -22.64
CA ILE A 93 -56.07 4.43 -22.18
C ILE A 93 -55.75 3.48 -21.03
N VAL A 94 -56.61 3.37 -20.02
CA VAL A 94 -56.40 2.47 -18.88
C VAL A 94 -56.36 1.01 -19.32
N GLU A 95 -57.20 0.61 -20.28
CA GLU A 95 -57.19 -0.75 -20.83
C GLU A 95 -55.86 -1.05 -21.55
N GLN A 96 -55.32 -0.09 -22.31
CA GLN A 96 -54.02 -0.22 -22.97
C GLN A 96 -52.85 -0.22 -21.97
N GLU A 97 -52.87 0.67 -20.96
CA GLU A 97 -51.87 0.71 -19.88
C GLU A 97 -51.81 -0.65 -19.14
N ASN A 98 -52.98 -1.24 -18.80
CA ASN A 98 -53.05 -2.58 -18.21
C ASN A 98 -52.45 -3.64 -19.13
N LYS A 99 -52.68 -3.56 -20.45
CA LYS A 99 -52.13 -4.53 -21.39
C LYS A 99 -50.61 -4.45 -21.50
N ILE A 100 -50.05 -3.25 -21.41
CA ILE A 100 -48.60 -3.02 -21.37
C ILE A 100 -48.01 -3.68 -20.13
N VAL A 101 -48.63 -3.49 -18.96
CA VAL A 101 -48.22 -4.14 -17.69
C VAL A 101 -48.20 -5.67 -17.84
N GLU A 102 -49.27 -6.27 -18.36
CA GLU A 102 -49.33 -7.72 -18.58
C GLU A 102 -48.23 -8.25 -19.52
N LEU A 103 -47.93 -7.51 -20.59
CA LEU A 103 -46.94 -7.93 -21.57
C LEU A 103 -45.52 -7.86 -21.00
N HIS A 104 -45.22 -6.82 -20.23
CA HIS A 104 -43.92 -6.68 -19.59
C HIS A 104 -43.66 -7.78 -18.56
N GLN A 105 -44.66 -8.12 -17.73
CA GLN A 105 -44.53 -9.25 -16.80
C GLN A 105 -44.23 -10.56 -17.53
N LYS A 106 -44.85 -10.79 -18.68
CA LYS A 106 -44.57 -11.96 -19.52
C LYS A 106 -43.15 -11.93 -20.09
N ILE A 107 -42.66 -10.77 -20.48
CA ILE A 107 -41.29 -10.61 -20.97
C ILE A 107 -40.30 -10.91 -19.85
N GLU A 108 -40.48 -10.35 -18.65
CA GLU A 108 -39.66 -10.66 -17.46
C GLU A 108 -39.64 -12.17 -17.17
N ASP A 109 -40.80 -12.82 -17.11
CA ASP A 109 -40.93 -14.26 -16.88
C ASP A 109 -40.20 -15.09 -17.95
N LEU A 110 -40.33 -14.70 -19.23
CA LEU A 110 -39.67 -15.37 -20.33
C LEU A 110 -38.16 -15.18 -20.29
N THR A 111 -37.69 -13.97 -19.99
CA THR A 111 -36.27 -13.65 -19.82
C THR A 111 -35.67 -14.47 -18.68
N ALA A 112 -36.33 -14.55 -17.52
CA ALA A 112 -35.90 -15.38 -16.40
C ALA A 112 -35.80 -16.87 -16.79
N ARG A 113 -36.82 -17.41 -17.46
CA ARG A 113 -36.82 -18.81 -17.92
C ARG A 113 -35.74 -19.09 -18.97
N LEU A 114 -35.44 -18.11 -19.82
CA LEU A 114 -34.41 -18.25 -20.85
C LEU A 114 -33.02 -18.29 -20.21
N SER A 115 -32.75 -17.44 -19.22
CA SER A 115 -31.53 -17.49 -18.41
C SER A 115 -31.36 -18.85 -17.72
N ASP A 116 -32.42 -19.36 -17.07
CA ASP A 116 -32.41 -20.69 -16.44
C ASP A 116 -32.13 -21.83 -17.45
N LEU A 117 -32.67 -21.72 -18.66
CA LEU A 117 -32.46 -22.71 -19.72
C LEU A 117 -31.04 -22.64 -20.28
N GLN A 118 -30.47 -21.44 -20.46
CA GLN A 118 -29.10 -21.25 -20.91
C GLN A 118 -28.10 -21.80 -19.88
N GLU A 119 -28.34 -21.56 -18.59
CA GLU A 119 -27.55 -22.15 -17.52
C GLU A 119 -27.64 -23.69 -17.57
N LYS A 120 -28.84 -24.26 -17.67
CA LYS A 120 -28.98 -25.72 -17.78
C LYS A 120 -28.33 -26.31 -19.03
N ALA A 121 -28.40 -25.63 -20.17
CA ALA A 121 -27.79 -26.09 -21.41
C ALA A 121 -26.26 -26.08 -21.33
N LEU A 122 -25.66 -25.04 -20.75
CA LEU A 122 -24.20 -24.91 -20.68
C LEU A 122 -23.58 -25.82 -19.59
N PHE A 123 -24.24 -25.95 -18.43
CA PHE A 123 -23.67 -26.64 -17.27
C PHE A 123 -24.14 -28.08 -17.09
N ASN A 124 -25.31 -28.46 -17.62
CA ASN A 124 -25.91 -29.78 -17.39
C ASN A 124 -26.07 -30.66 -18.64
N SER A 125 -25.72 -30.19 -19.84
CA SER A 125 -25.85 -30.98 -21.06
C SER A 125 -24.56 -31.69 -21.46
N SER A 126 -24.69 -32.97 -21.82
CA SER A 126 -23.69 -33.70 -22.61
C SER A 126 -23.68 -33.10 -24.00
N SER A 127 -22.83 -32.11 -24.24
CA SER A 127 -22.69 -31.51 -25.57
C SER A 127 -21.88 -32.43 -26.47
N ASP A 128 -22.38 -32.68 -27.68
CA ASP A 128 -21.64 -33.41 -28.72
C ASP A 128 -20.58 -32.52 -29.40
N ASN A 129 -20.54 -31.23 -29.06
CA ASN A 129 -19.54 -30.29 -29.57
C ASN A 129 -18.25 -30.40 -28.75
N GLU A 130 -17.13 -30.70 -29.42
CA GLU A 130 -15.80 -30.86 -28.78
C GLU A 130 -15.34 -29.63 -28.01
N ASP A 131 -15.59 -28.42 -28.52
CA ASP A 131 -15.19 -27.17 -27.87
C ASP A 131 -15.99 -26.93 -26.58
N VAL A 132 -17.31 -27.16 -26.62
CA VAL A 132 -18.19 -27.04 -25.44
C VAL A 132 -17.80 -28.07 -24.39
N LYS A 133 -17.48 -29.30 -24.80
CA LYS A 133 -17.01 -30.35 -23.91
C LYS A 133 -15.67 -30.00 -23.25
N ALA A 134 -14.70 -29.49 -24.02
CA ALA A 134 -13.42 -29.05 -23.49
C ALA A 134 -13.58 -27.91 -22.46
N ILE A 135 -14.47 -26.96 -22.74
CA ILE A 135 -14.82 -25.87 -21.81
C ILE A 135 -15.47 -26.42 -20.54
N GLN A 136 -16.44 -27.33 -20.65
CA GLN A 136 -17.07 -27.98 -19.50
C GLN A 136 -16.06 -28.78 -18.65
N GLU A 137 -15.16 -29.54 -19.27
CA GLU A 137 -14.09 -30.27 -18.58
C GLU A 137 -13.13 -29.32 -17.84
N PHE A 138 -12.73 -28.23 -18.49
CA PHE A 138 -11.94 -27.18 -17.85
C PHE A 138 -12.65 -26.58 -16.64
N MET A 139 -13.93 -26.26 -16.77
CA MET A 139 -14.73 -25.67 -15.70
C MET A 139 -14.87 -26.64 -14.52
N MET A 140 -15.17 -27.92 -14.77
CA MET A 140 -15.23 -28.95 -13.72
C MET A 140 -13.88 -29.13 -12.99
N MET A 141 -12.76 -29.18 -13.72
CA MET A 141 -11.43 -29.31 -13.13
C MET A 141 -11.08 -28.11 -12.23
N ASN A 142 -11.58 -26.93 -12.56
CA ASN A 142 -11.35 -25.71 -11.78
C ASN A 142 -12.48 -25.43 -10.76
N GLY A 143 -13.45 -26.34 -10.60
CA GLY A 143 -14.56 -26.18 -9.66
C GLY A 143 -15.53 -25.05 -10.02
N ILE A 144 -15.57 -24.63 -11.28
CA ILE A 144 -16.47 -23.61 -11.81
C ILE A 144 -17.79 -24.30 -12.18
N GLY A 145 -18.83 -24.10 -11.37
CA GLY A 145 -20.13 -24.77 -11.54
C GLY A 145 -21.18 -23.89 -12.19
N THR A 146 -20.99 -22.57 -12.20
CA THR A 146 -21.94 -21.58 -12.68
C THR A 146 -21.23 -20.40 -13.35
N VAL A 147 -21.98 -19.57 -14.09
CA VAL A 147 -21.46 -18.28 -14.58
C VAL A 147 -21.07 -17.39 -13.41
N LYS A 148 -21.79 -17.49 -12.29
CA LYS A 148 -21.53 -16.68 -11.11
C LYS A 148 -20.14 -16.93 -10.53
N ASP A 149 -19.68 -18.17 -10.54
CA ASP A 149 -18.33 -18.51 -10.10
C ASP A 149 -17.25 -17.82 -10.96
N ILE A 150 -17.50 -17.68 -12.28
CA ILE A 150 -16.59 -16.96 -13.18
C ILE A 150 -16.56 -15.48 -12.85
N GLU A 151 -17.71 -14.86 -12.63
CA GLU A 151 -17.80 -13.45 -12.24
C GLU A 151 -17.04 -13.18 -10.93
N ASP A 152 -17.22 -14.03 -9.94
CA ASP A 152 -16.59 -13.86 -8.63
C ASP A 152 -15.06 -14.03 -8.73
N ILE A 153 -14.57 -14.97 -9.54
CA ILE A 153 -13.13 -15.11 -9.85
C ILE A 153 -12.60 -13.84 -10.53
N LEU A 154 -13.31 -13.28 -11.51
CA LEU A 154 -12.89 -12.08 -12.23
C LEU A 154 -12.83 -10.85 -11.29
N ASP A 155 -13.77 -10.74 -10.37
CA ASP A 155 -13.80 -9.71 -9.34
C ASP A 155 -12.61 -9.85 -8.38
N GLU A 156 -12.30 -11.08 -7.95
CA GLU A 156 -11.14 -11.36 -7.11
C GLU A 156 -9.83 -11.06 -7.85
N CYS A 157 -9.68 -11.50 -9.10
CA CYS A 157 -8.52 -11.17 -9.95
C CYS A 157 -8.35 -9.65 -10.09
N SER A 158 -9.44 -8.90 -10.24
CA SER A 158 -9.41 -7.44 -10.33
C SER A 158 -8.96 -6.79 -9.02
N LYS A 159 -9.41 -7.29 -7.87
CA LYS A 159 -8.94 -6.85 -6.55
C LYS A 159 -7.46 -7.16 -6.36
N ASN A 160 -7.04 -8.39 -6.67
CA ASN A 160 -5.64 -8.83 -6.55
C ASN A 160 -4.71 -8.01 -7.45
N ARG A 161 -5.15 -7.68 -8.66
CA ARG A 161 -4.40 -6.79 -9.56
C ARG A 161 -4.19 -5.41 -8.96
N ARG A 162 -5.21 -4.84 -8.32
CA ARG A 162 -5.09 -3.54 -7.63
C ARG A 162 -4.09 -3.61 -6.48
N ASN A 163 -4.21 -4.61 -5.61
CA ASN A 163 -3.29 -4.83 -4.49
C ASN A 163 -1.84 -5.02 -4.95
N LEU A 164 -1.63 -5.70 -6.10
CA LEU A 164 -0.31 -5.87 -6.68
C LEU A 164 0.31 -4.52 -7.11
N PHE A 165 -0.49 -3.59 -7.65
CA PHE A 165 0.01 -2.26 -8.00
C PHE A 165 0.36 -1.45 -6.75
N GLU A 166 -0.50 -1.45 -5.73
CA GLU A 166 -0.25 -0.73 -4.47
C GLU A 166 1.01 -1.25 -3.76
N THR A 167 1.18 -2.57 -3.68
CA THR A 167 2.39 -3.17 -3.06
C THR A 167 3.65 -2.85 -3.84
N LYS A 168 3.58 -2.80 -5.17
CA LYS A 168 4.71 -2.41 -6.02
C LYS A 168 5.13 -0.95 -5.79
N GLU A 169 4.17 -0.03 -5.67
CA GLU A 169 4.45 1.38 -5.37
C GLU A 169 5.08 1.55 -3.98
N LEU A 170 4.54 0.88 -2.97
CA LEU A 170 5.09 0.89 -1.60
C LEU A 170 6.52 0.36 -1.56
N LEU A 171 6.81 -0.73 -2.27
CA LEU A 171 8.17 -1.27 -2.39
C LEU A 171 9.11 -0.28 -3.06
N GLN A 172 8.67 0.40 -4.12
CA GLN A 172 9.47 1.40 -4.81
C GLN A 172 9.80 2.60 -3.90
N MET A 173 8.83 3.07 -3.10
CA MET A 173 9.05 4.11 -2.10
C MET A 173 10.06 3.65 -1.05
N SER A 174 9.86 2.45 -0.48
CA SER A 174 10.74 1.87 0.54
C SER A 174 12.19 1.75 0.07
N MET A 175 12.42 1.19 -1.14
CA MET A 175 13.77 1.11 -1.71
C MET A 175 14.41 2.49 -1.89
N SER A 176 13.63 3.51 -2.27
CA SER A 176 14.14 4.87 -2.44
C SER A 176 14.58 5.48 -1.10
N GLU A 177 13.86 5.18 -0.02
CA GLU A 177 14.19 5.61 1.33
C GLU A 177 15.40 4.87 1.88
N GLU A 178 15.47 3.55 1.68
CA GLU A 178 16.64 2.73 2.04
C GLU A 178 17.91 3.26 1.37
N ASN A 179 17.85 3.58 0.09
CA ASN A 179 18.98 4.15 -0.64
C ASN A 179 19.43 5.51 -0.07
N LYS A 180 18.50 6.38 0.33
CA LYS A 180 18.82 7.66 0.98
C LYS A 180 19.49 7.44 2.34
N LEU A 181 18.97 6.52 3.14
CA LEU A 181 19.53 6.19 4.45
C LEU A 181 20.92 5.55 4.33
N SER A 182 21.10 4.64 3.39
CA SER A 182 22.39 4.02 3.07
C SER A 182 23.43 5.05 2.64
N GLY A 183 23.06 5.99 1.77
CA GLY A 183 23.92 7.13 1.40
C GLY A 183 24.34 7.96 2.61
N ARG A 184 23.40 8.33 3.48
CA ARG A 184 23.68 9.10 4.70
C ARG A 184 24.57 8.33 5.69
N LEU A 185 24.40 7.02 5.79
CA LEU A 185 25.25 6.17 6.63
C LEU A 185 26.70 6.16 6.14
N LEU A 186 26.92 6.08 4.82
CA LEU A 186 28.26 6.16 4.23
C LEU A 186 28.94 7.51 4.52
N GLU A 187 28.21 8.62 4.39
CA GLU A 187 28.71 9.95 4.73
C GLU A 187 29.12 10.05 6.21
N LEU A 188 28.28 9.56 7.13
CA LEU A 188 28.58 9.54 8.56
C LEU A 188 29.80 8.67 8.89
N ARG A 189 29.94 7.52 8.22
CA ARG A 189 31.13 6.66 8.35
C ARG A 189 32.40 7.40 7.90
N ALA A 190 32.35 8.07 6.75
CA ALA A 190 33.48 8.85 6.24
C ALA A 190 33.87 9.99 7.20
N GLN A 191 32.88 10.71 7.75
CA GLN A 191 33.10 11.75 8.77
C GLN A 191 33.75 11.18 10.04
N ASN A 192 33.26 10.05 10.54
CA ASN A 192 33.84 9.39 11.71
C ASN A 192 35.29 8.95 11.46
N THR A 193 35.61 8.45 10.26
CA THR A 193 36.99 8.11 9.91
C THR A 193 37.90 9.35 9.92
N ASP A 194 37.43 10.48 9.40
CA ASP A 194 38.19 11.74 9.42
C ASP A 194 38.41 12.27 10.84
N LEU A 195 37.37 12.24 11.67
CA LEU A 195 37.46 12.61 13.09
C LEU A 195 38.45 11.72 13.85
N ARG A 196 38.45 10.40 13.61
CA ARG A 196 39.43 9.49 14.21
C ARG A 196 40.87 9.85 13.83
N ARG A 197 41.14 10.18 12.56
CA ARG A 197 42.48 10.63 12.13
C ARG A 197 42.90 11.93 12.82
N LYS A 198 41.97 12.86 13.01
CA LYS A 198 42.22 14.11 13.75
C LYS A 198 42.55 13.84 15.21
N ILE A 199 41.83 12.94 15.87
CA ILE A 199 42.10 12.49 17.25
C ILE A 199 43.51 11.88 17.32
N ASP A 200 43.83 10.91 16.45
CA ASP A 200 45.16 10.28 16.43
C ASP A 200 46.30 11.28 16.24
N THR A 201 46.07 12.32 15.42
CA THR A 201 47.05 13.38 15.20
C THR A 201 47.25 14.20 16.47
N LYS A 202 46.15 14.58 17.14
CA LYS A 202 46.19 15.33 18.39
C LYS A 202 46.80 14.54 19.54
N ASP A 203 46.54 13.25 19.62
CA ASP A 203 47.16 12.37 20.63
C ASP A 203 48.69 12.33 20.45
N LYS A 204 49.17 12.19 19.20
CA LYS A 204 50.62 12.25 18.90
C LYS A 204 51.24 13.60 19.25
N GLU A 205 50.54 14.70 18.97
CA GLU A 205 50.98 16.06 19.35
C GLU A 205 51.08 16.21 20.88
N MET A 206 50.04 15.77 21.61
CA MET A 206 50.01 15.80 23.08
C MET A 206 51.14 14.96 23.69
N GLU A 207 51.39 13.77 23.14
CA GLU A 207 52.44 12.89 23.61
C GLU A 207 53.84 13.44 23.34
N SER A 208 54.02 14.15 22.22
CA SER A 208 55.25 14.90 21.91
C SER A 208 55.46 16.06 22.89
N MET A 209 54.42 16.86 23.15
CA MET A 209 54.48 17.96 24.13
C MET A 209 54.78 17.44 25.54
N ARG A 210 54.15 16.34 25.95
CA ARG A 210 54.42 15.68 27.23
C ARG A 210 55.89 15.28 27.36
N ARG A 211 56.46 14.62 26.35
CA ARG A 211 57.89 14.25 26.32
C ARG A 211 58.81 15.47 26.42
N ASN A 212 58.48 16.55 25.72
CA ASN A 212 59.25 17.81 25.79
C ASN A 212 59.21 18.42 27.20
N LEU A 213 58.03 18.44 27.84
CA LEU A 213 57.87 18.92 29.21
C LEU A 213 58.64 18.05 30.22
N GLU A 214 58.59 16.72 30.08
CA GLU A 214 59.39 15.79 30.89
C GLU A 214 60.90 16.08 30.75
N GLN A 215 61.39 16.32 29.53
CA GLN A 215 62.79 16.67 29.29
C GLN A 215 63.18 18.00 29.93
N VAL A 216 62.34 19.03 29.83
CA VAL A 216 62.55 20.32 30.50
C VAL A 216 62.56 20.15 32.02
N GLY A 217 61.66 19.33 32.57
CA GLY A 217 61.62 18.98 33.99
C GLY A 217 62.93 18.32 34.47
N MET A 218 63.46 17.37 33.71
CA MET A 218 64.77 16.75 34.01
C MET A 218 65.90 17.78 34.00
N LYS A 219 65.95 18.69 33.01
CA LYS A 219 66.97 19.76 32.94
C LYS A 219 66.91 20.69 34.14
N ILE A 220 65.71 21.13 34.54
CA ILE A 220 65.52 21.99 35.73
C ILE A 220 66.00 21.27 37.00
N ASN A 221 65.68 19.98 37.15
CA ASN A 221 66.11 19.20 38.31
C ASN A 221 67.63 19.01 38.35
N ALA A 222 68.27 18.75 37.20
CA ALA A 222 69.72 18.65 37.10
C ALA A 222 70.40 19.98 37.47
N GLU A 223 69.90 21.11 36.96
CA GLU A 223 70.43 22.44 37.30
C GLU A 223 70.25 22.77 38.79
N ARG A 224 69.12 22.39 39.39
CA ARG A 224 68.90 22.53 40.84
C ARG A 224 69.89 21.71 41.65
N LEU A 225 70.15 20.46 41.27
CA LEU A 225 71.16 19.62 41.94
C LEU A 225 72.56 20.22 41.79
N ASN A 226 72.91 20.72 40.61
CA ASN A 226 74.21 21.37 40.36
C ASN A 226 74.39 22.61 41.25
N LYS A 227 73.44 23.55 41.25
CA LYS A 227 73.48 24.74 42.12
C LYS A 227 73.55 24.37 43.61
N ASN A 228 72.85 23.31 44.02
CA ASN A 228 72.93 22.83 45.40
C ASN A 228 74.29 22.21 45.73
N SER A 229 74.92 21.52 44.77
CA SER A 229 76.27 20.99 44.94
C SER A 229 77.32 22.11 45.01
N GLU A 230 77.21 23.12 44.15
CA GLU A 230 78.06 24.32 44.19
C GLU A 230 77.93 25.05 45.53
N LYS A 231 76.69 25.21 46.05
CA LYS A 231 76.45 25.76 47.39
C LYS A 231 77.11 24.93 48.49
N ARG A 232 77.02 23.60 48.44
CA ARG A 232 77.69 22.72 49.43
C ARG A 232 79.21 22.80 49.34
N GLN A 233 79.76 22.91 48.13
CA GLN A 233 81.19 23.06 47.92
C GLN A 233 81.70 24.40 48.44
N ALA A 234 80.95 25.49 48.23
CA ALA A 234 81.26 26.81 48.81
C ALA A 234 81.28 26.77 50.36
N VAL A 235 80.30 26.10 50.98
CA VAL A 235 80.27 25.88 52.45
C VAL A 235 81.43 24.98 52.91
N GLY A 236 81.87 24.02 52.10
CA GLY A 236 83.04 23.19 52.36
C GLY A 236 84.32 24.01 52.40
N TYR A 237 84.55 24.87 51.41
CA TYR A 237 85.70 25.79 51.39
C TYR A 237 85.67 26.79 52.55
N GLU A 238 84.50 27.31 52.93
CA GLU A 238 84.37 28.16 54.12
C GLU A 238 84.70 27.39 55.41
N ASN A 239 84.24 26.15 55.56
CA ASN A 239 84.54 25.32 56.74
C ASN A 239 86.00 24.86 56.79
N ASP A 240 86.63 24.57 55.65
CA ASP A 240 88.04 24.19 55.57
C ASP A 240 88.95 25.38 55.92
N CYS A 241 88.54 26.62 55.65
CA CYS A 241 89.20 27.82 56.15
C CYS A 241 89.06 28.01 57.68
N PHE A 242 88.11 27.34 58.34
CA PHE A 242 87.95 27.38 59.80
C PHE A 242 88.61 26.20 60.53
N GLN A 243 89.01 25.13 59.84
CA GLN A 243 89.62 23.95 60.49
C GLN A 243 91.14 24.01 60.67
N ASP A 244 91.84 24.98 60.07
CA ASP A 244 93.30 25.12 60.21
C ASP A 244 93.77 25.76 61.53
N THR A 245 92.86 25.97 62.49
CA THR A 245 93.24 26.32 63.87
C THR A 245 92.54 25.43 64.91
N LYS A 246 93.02 24.19 65.11
CA LYS A 246 93.37 23.60 66.42
C LYS A 246 93.36 22.06 66.42
N SER A 247 94.56 21.50 66.58
CA SER A 247 94.95 20.35 67.41
C SER A 247 93.90 19.53 68.19
N ARG A 248 93.92 18.21 67.89
CA ARG A 248 94.19 17.06 68.79
C ARG A 248 93.03 16.38 69.60
N SER A 249 93.03 15.04 69.43
CA SER A 249 92.80 13.93 70.39
C SER A 249 91.41 13.28 70.61
N ALA A 250 91.27 12.07 70.02
CA ALA A 250 90.94 10.74 70.59
C ALA A 250 89.83 10.55 71.66
N SER A 251 88.85 9.67 71.36
CA SER A 251 88.69 8.35 72.01
C SER A 251 87.52 7.54 71.41
N ARG A 252 87.66 6.20 71.41
CA ARG A 252 86.70 5.14 71.01
C ARG A 252 85.47 5.10 71.93
N PHE A 253 84.33 4.58 71.44
CA PHE A 253 83.58 3.46 72.06
C PHE A 253 82.39 2.96 71.19
N LEU A 254 82.33 1.63 71.03
CA LEU A 254 81.18 0.69 70.99
C LEU A 254 80.14 0.68 69.84
N GLN A 255 80.22 -0.41 69.05
CA GLN A 255 79.13 -1.35 68.68
C GLN A 255 78.05 -1.46 69.79
N ASP A 256 76.74 -1.49 69.55
CA ASP A 256 75.93 -2.37 68.68
C ASP A 256 74.51 -1.79 68.48
N GLY A 257 73.81 -2.25 67.44
CA GLY A 257 72.48 -2.82 67.69
C GLY A 257 71.22 -2.12 67.14
N TRP A 258 70.79 -2.58 65.96
CA TRP A 258 69.42 -2.93 65.56
C TRP A 258 68.22 -1.94 65.68
N ARG A 259 67.47 -1.95 64.56
CA ARG A 259 66.00 -2.04 64.41
C ARG A 259 65.20 -0.74 64.16
N ARG A 260 64.57 -0.75 62.97
CA ARG A 260 63.26 -0.20 62.54
C ARG A 260 62.92 1.23 63.03
N THR A 261 62.63 2.17 62.13
CA THR A 261 61.31 2.24 61.50
C THR A 261 61.35 2.87 60.11
N HIS A 262 60.72 2.19 59.14
CA HIS A 262 60.23 2.83 57.92
C HIS A 262 59.10 3.79 58.28
N SER A 263 59.19 5.05 57.83
CA SER A 263 58.03 5.93 57.72
C SER A 263 57.50 5.83 56.31
N LEU A 264 56.65 4.84 56.06
CA LEU A 264 55.67 4.87 54.97
C LEU A 264 54.54 5.78 55.46
N ARG A 265 54.45 6.97 54.88
CA ARG A 265 53.21 7.74 54.91
C ARG A 265 52.59 7.54 53.53
N ASP A 266 51.87 6.42 53.39
CA ASP A 266 50.97 6.20 52.27
C ASP A 266 49.85 7.22 52.40
N ALA A 267 49.92 8.27 51.58
CA ALA A 267 48.76 9.09 51.32
C ALA A 267 47.77 8.23 50.54
N GLN A 268 46.61 8.01 51.14
CA GLN A 268 45.42 7.53 50.46
C GLN A 268 45.18 8.39 49.22
N VAL A 269 45.41 7.80 48.05
CA VAL A 269 44.82 8.25 46.80
C VAL A 269 43.82 7.16 46.44
N ASP A 270 42.54 7.52 46.52
CA ASP A 270 41.45 6.68 46.06
C ASP A 270 41.76 6.19 44.63
N GLN A 271 41.79 4.86 44.49
CA GLN A 271 41.71 4.22 43.18
C GLN A 271 40.37 4.62 42.55
N ILE A 272 40.41 5.57 41.63
CA ILE A 272 39.36 5.68 40.62
C ILE A 272 39.57 4.50 39.69
N GLU A 273 38.75 3.48 39.90
CA GLU A 273 38.51 2.36 39.01
C GLU A 273 38.15 2.93 37.63
N ASN A 274 39.08 2.85 36.67
CA ASN A 274 38.76 3.05 35.27
C ASN A 274 37.92 1.86 34.81
N PRO A 275 36.66 2.01 34.40
CA PRO A 275 36.05 1.00 33.55
C PRO A 275 36.75 1.10 32.19
N ARG A 276 37.75 0.25 31.98
CA ARG A 276 38.17 -0.16 30.64
C ARG A 276 36.95 -0.84 30.03
N GLY A 277 36.16 -0.10 29.28
CA GLY A 277 35.21 -0.66 28.33
C GLY A 277 36.01 -1.42 27.27
N GLU A 278 36.12 -2.73 27.45
CA GLU A 278 36.38 -3.66 26.36
C GLU A 278 35.22 -3.53 25.36
N ASN A 279 35.40 -2.68 24.35
CA ASN A 279 34.72 -2.80 23.08
C ASN A 279 35.72 -3.42 22.10
N GLN A 280 36.07 -4.67 22.35
CA GLN A 280 36.46 -5.59 21.30
C GLN A 280 35.23 -6.52 21.10
N ASP A 281 34.90 -6.80 19.83
CA ASP A 281 33.86 -7.75 19.40
C ASP A 281 32.46 -7.19 19.06
N THR A 282 32.38 -6.08 18.32
CA THR A 282 31.14 -5.77 17.55
C THR A 282 31.30 -5.73 16.03
N ASP A 283 32.54 -5.74 15.51
CA ASP A 283 32.77 -5.83 14.07
C ASP A 283 32.83 -7.28 13.54
N GLN A 284 32.96 -8.28 14.41
CA GLN A 284 33.01 -9.70 14.01
C GLN A 284 31.64 -10.40 14.04
N ALA A 285 30.66 -9.87 14.81
CA ALA A 285 29.33 -10.46 14.95
C ALA A 285 28.41 -10.23 13.73
N LEU A 286 28.75 -9.29 12.83
CA LEU A 286 27.98 -9.07 11.59
C LEU A 286 28.62 -9.72 10.35
N GLU A 287 29.85 -10.22 10.44
CA GLU A 287 30.50 -10.97 9.37
C GLU A 287 30.27 -12.50 9.49
N GLU A 288 29.91 -12.99 10.68
CA GLU A 288 29.52 -14.40 10.89
C GLU A 288 28.05 -14.74 10.54
N VAL A 289 27.17 -13.75 10.39
CA VAL A 289 25.77 -14.00 9.97
C VAL A 289 25.63 -14.11 8.44
N PHE A 290 26.63 -13.64 7.68
CA PHE A 290 26.61 -13.69 6.21
C PHE A 290 27.52 -14.76 5.58
N ASN A 291 28.29 -15.52 6.37
CA ASN A 291 29.26 -16.51 5.84
C ASN A 291 29.07 -17.95 6.34
N ARG A 292 27.91 -18.31 6.93
CA ARG A 292 27.56 -19.70 7.25
C ARG A 292 26.21 -20.11 6.66
N GLU A 293 26.19 -20.28 5.34
CA GLU A 293 25.49 -21.40 4.67
C GLU A 293 25.86 -21.40 3.19
N GLY A 294 27.01 -22.00 2.88
CA GLY A 294 27.51 -22.03 1.51
C GLY A 294 28.75 -22.89 1.35
N THR A 295 28.58 -24.22 1.48
CA THR A 295 29.33 -25.35 0.88
C THR A 295 29.18 -26.54 1.84
N GLN A 296 28.76 -27.75 1.49
CA GLN A 296 28.50 -28.47 0.25
C GLN A 296 27.70 -29.70 0.71
N ASP A 297 26.56 -30.02 0.09
CA ASP A 297 26.25 -31.43 -0.10
C ASP A 297 25.85 -31.66 -1.55
N SER A 298 26.71 -32.42 -2.22
CA SER A 298 26.70 -32.75 -3.62
C SER A 298 25.86 -34.01 -3.81
N GLY A 299 24.69 -33.88 -4.44
CA GLY A 299 23.78 -35.00 -4.64
C GLY A 299 22.91 -34.91 -5.90
N ARG A 300 23.55 -35.02 -7.08
CA ARG A 300 22.97 -35.50 -8.35
C ARG A 300 21.69 -34.79 -8.88
N TYR A 301 21.88 -33.75 -9.68
CA TYR A 301 20.94 -33.43 -10.75
C TYR A 301 21.16 -34.39 -11.92
N ARG A 302 20.21 -35.32 -12.11
CA ARG A 302 19.99 -36.00 -13.39
C ARG A 302 18.83 -35.28 -14.09
N GLU A 303 19.13 -34.79 -15.29
CA GLU A 303 18.22 -34.31 -16.33
C GLU A 303 16.72 -34.54 -16.10
N ARG A 304 15.97 -33.44 -15.93
CA ARG A 304 14.68 -33.23 -16.59
C ARG A 304 14.54 -31.76 -16.94
N SER A 305 14.71 -31.48 -18.23
CA SER A 305 14.34 -30.25 -18.92
C SER A 305 12.93 -29.79 -18.53
N SER A 306 12.80 -28.52 -18.13
CA SER A 306 11.53 -27.84 -17.77
C SER A 306 11.47 -26.45 -18.44
N PRO A 307 10.30 -26.00 -18.92
CA PRO A 307 10.16 -25.11 -20.08
C PRO A 307 10.06 -23.61 -19.70
N PHE A 308 10.90 -23.12 -18.79
CA PHE A 308 10.77 -21.75 -18.25
C PHE A 308 11.65 -20.68 -18.94
N GLN A 309 12.06 -20.88 -20.19
CA GLN A 309 12.86 -19.87 -20.92
C GLN A 309 12.08 -19.04 -21.96
N SER A 310 10.77 -19.20 -22.10
CA SER A 310 10.00 -18.53 -23.17
C SER A 310 9.19 -17.29 -22.75
N GLU A 311 9.01 -16.99 -21.46
CA GLU A 311 8.03 -15.96 -21.06
C GLU A 311 8.58 -14.53 -20.95
N LEU A 312 9.91 -14.36 -20.80
CA LEU A 312 10.50 -13.01 -20.72
C LEU A 312 10.72 -12.33 -22.08
N SER A 313 10.55 -13.05 -23.20
CA SER A 313 10.69 -12.46 -24.54
C SER A 313 9.38 -11.91 -25.14
N LEU A 314 8.22 -12.18 -24.53
CA LEU A 314 6.92 -11.75 -25.06
C LEU A 314 6.39 -10.42 -24.47
N LEU A 315 6.95 -9.94 -23.36
CA LEU A 315 6.50 -8.69 -22.71
C LEU A 315 7.20 -7.42 -23.23
N SER A 316 8.01 -7.51 -24.29
CA SER A 316 8.65 -6.35 -24.93
C SER A 316 7.91 -5.84 -26.18
N GLN A 317 6.72 -6.37 -26.51
CA GLN A 317 5.98 -5.99 -27.73
C GLN A 317 4.50 -5.60 -27.52
N LEU A 318 4.09 -5.25 -26.29
CA LEU A 318 2.78 -4.60 -26.02
C LEU A 318 2.99 -3.29 -25.25
#